data_AF-Q4A5B5-F1
#
_entry.id   AF-Q4A5B5-F1
#
_cell.length_a   1.000
_cell.length_b   1.000
_cell.length_c   1.000
_cell.angle_alpha   90.00
_cell.angle_beta   90.00
_cell.angle_gamma   90.00
#
_symmetry.space_group_name_H-M   'P 1'
#
loop_
_entity.id
_entity.type
_entity.pdbx_description
1 polymer ?
#
loop_
_entity_poly.entity_id
_entity_poly.type
_entity_poly.pdbx_seq_one_letter_code
_entity_poly.pdbx_strand_id
1 'polypeptide(L)'
;MKKLKFKYKLILLLLSATATLSATVGVSVLAFSKVQNTKEVNRIYYQEQNINTIGGSVVTLDNFVFNASARVKNYYANSFSNHRIYNSANSGYDSTPNYWSKLLTFSKAPTLAELQSKDFTLMTPDGIFLNYYLGAFQISFDSFSDELNGTLYLQVTLTSKTNPANVITKVFEASGFKKVSEDSGDLNLRNLLSFNSVNLNFTYLDSFKNLDDFKAQYTSGAATEKLSMIQSAFNFETSTVASVDFLNSSLVFDDNNDLKFNLRLTANVPMAIPTNLDQKVPLDNIYLDITTQSYSLLKDYFAAKAVGDKLSFATDGLDKYTIEDIKKSFDLLGANYALLNVNNLPVEYNLKFIEIPFLNPERNEYEFIYNLYLKSAPSQLVYTAKLSLPKTALKAEEEKASEPQQN
;
A
#
# COMPACT_ATOMS: atom_id res chain seq x y z
N MET A 1 51.27 32.46 -1.69
CA MET A 1 50.50 31.88 -0.55
C MET A 1 49.62 30.75 -1.06
N LYS A 2 49.42 29.74 -0.21
CA LYS A 2 49.16 28.33 -0.54
C LYS A 2 47.75 28.05 -1.10
N LYS A 3 47.69 27.18 -2.11
CA LYS A 3 46.51 26.45 -2.56
C LYS A 3 46.13 25.40 -1.51
N LEU A 4 44.86 25.34 -1.09
CA LEU A 4 44.31 24.17 -0.41
C LEU A 4 43.16 23.61 -1.26
N LYS A 5 43.42 22.45 -1.88
CA LYS A 5 42.41 21.54 -2.44
C LYS A 5 41.98 20.62 -1.30
N PHE A 6 40.70 20.54 -0.97
CA PHE A 6 40.17 19.44 -0.16
C PHE A 6 39.44 18.45 -1.04
N LYS A 7 40.08 17.29 -1.19
CA LYS A 7 39.57 16.09 -1.85
C LYS A 7 38.68 15.32 -0.87
N TYR A 8 37.64 14.70 -1.43
CA TYR A 8 36.78 13.70 -0.81
C TYR A 8 37.59 12.64 -0.04
N LYS A 9 37.19 12.35 1.20
CA LYS A 9 37.52 11.11 1.91
C LYS A 9 36.29 10.21 1.90
N LEU A 10 36.30 9.31 0.92
CA LEU A 10 35.49 8.10 0.85
C LEU A 10 36.05 7.13 1.91
N ILE A 11 35.27 6.82 2.95
CA ILE A 11 35.61 5.74 3.89
C ILE A 11 35.11 4.45 3.24
N LEU A 12 36.03 3.80 2.54
CA LEU A 12 35.92 2.43 2.04
C LEU A 12 36.67 1.57 3.06
N LEU A 13 35.94 0.75 3.82
CA LEU A 13 36.56 -0.26 4.68
C LEU A 13 36.47 -1.60 3.95
N LEU A 14 37.55 -1.86 3.21
CA LEU A 14 37.98 -3.18 2.77
C LEU A 14 38.28 -4.04 4.00
N LEU A 15 37.74 -5.26 4.04
CA LEU A 15 38.43 -6.41 4.61
C LEU A 15 38.33 -7.58 3.64
N SER A 16 39.32 -7.66 2.75
CA SER A 16 39.74 -8.89 2.13
C SER A 16 40.62 -9.68 3.11
N ALA A 17 40.24 -10.91 3.42
CA ALA A 17 41.20 -11.99 3.68
C ALA A 17 40.50 -13.34 3.48
N THR A 18 40.79 -13.95 2.33
CA THR A 18 40.60 -15.38 2.08
C THR A 18 41.38 -16.21 3.08
N ALA A 19 40.71 -17.14 3.75
CA ALA A 19 41.31 -18.39 4.20
C ALA A 19 40.25 -19.49 4.13
N THR A 20 40.33 -20.29 3.07
CA THR A 20 39.71 -21.61 3.01
C THR A 20 40.28 -22.49 4.11
N LEU A 21 39.42 -22.99 5.00
CA LEU A 21 39.55 -24.34 5.56
C LEU A 21 38.20 -24.81 6.13
N SER A 22 37.87 -26.01 5.71
CA SER A 22 36.65 -26.79 5.90
C SER A 22 36.39 -27.21 7.35
N ALA A 23 35.08 -27.33 7.66
CA ALA A 23 34.43 -28.23 8.61
C ALA A 23 34.87 -28.20 10.07
N THR A 24 33.97 -27.81 10.99
CA THR A 24 33.21 -28.75 11.87
C THR A 24 32.37 -27.99 12.91
N VAL A 25 31.18 -28.56 13.14
CA VAL A 25 30.27 -28.52 14.30
C VAL A 25 30.75 -27.73 15.54
N GLY A 26 29.90 -26.84 16.05
CA GLY A 26 30.11 -26.24 17.38
C GLY A 26 29.05 -25.22 17.75
N VAL A 27 27.96 -25.69 18.37
CA VAL A 27 26.93 -24.86 19.01
C VAL A 27 27.55 -24.10 20.18
N SER A 28 27.39 -22.78 20.27
CA SER A 28 27.36 -22.07 21.56
C SER A 28 26.53 -20.80 21.47
N VAL A 29 25.46 -20.83 22.26
CA VAL A 29 24.58 -19.73 22.64
C VAL A 29 25.31 -18.80 23.63
N LEU A 30 24.92 -17.52 23.66
CA LEU A 30 24.74 -16.60 24.82
C LEU A 30 25.00 -15.16 24.34
N ALA A 31 24.22 -14.11 24.62
CA ALA A 31 23.02 -13.94 25.42
C ALA A 31 22.41 -12.57 25.04
N PHE A 32 21.09 -12.43 25.04
CA PHE A 32 20.44 -11.21 25.52
C PHE A 32 19.13 -11.56 26.23
N SER A 33 18.92 -10.81 27.30
CA SER A 33 18.10 -11.06 28.46
C SER A 33 16.62 -10.71 28.28
N LYS A 34 15.76 -11.56 28.85
CA LYS A 34 14.57 -11.23 29.65
C LYS A 34 13.71 -10.03 29.20
N VAL A 35 12.54 -10.34 28.64
CA VAL A 35 11.28 -9.73 29.10
C VAL A 35 10.30 -10.85 29.39
N GLN A 36 9.74 -10.79 30.59
CA GLN A 36 8.83 -11.77 31.18
C GLN A 36 7.44 -11.66 30.55
N ASN A 37 6.89 -12.76 30.02
CA ASN A 37 5.56 -13.29 30.37
C ASN A 37 5.15 -14.56 29.56
N THR A 38 6.10 -15.45 29.27
CA THR A 38 5.82 -16.73 28.58
C THR A 38 5.25 -17.83 29.49
N LYS A 39 5.16 -17.59 30.81
CA LYS A 39 4.67 -18.62 31.76
C LYS A 39 3.15 -18.63 31.94
N GLU A 40 2.44 -17.53 31.70
CA GLU A 40 0.97 -17.53 31.79
C GLU A 40 0.29 -17.96 30.49
N VAL A 41 0.87 -17.65 29.33
CA VAL A 41 0.36 -18.12 28.03
C VAL A 41 0.51 -19.65 27.90
N ASN A 42 1.59 -20.22 28.43
CA ASN A 42 1.78 -21.68 28.48
C ASN A 42 0.85 -22.39 29.49
N ARG A 43 0.20 -21.68 30.41
CA ARG A 43 -0.68 -22.30 31.41
C ARG A 43 -2.12 -22.46 30.93
N ILE A 44 -2.56 -21.61 30.00
CA ILE A 44 -3.88 -21.75 29.34
C ILE A 44 -3.88 -22.93 28.36
N TYR A 45 -2.70 -23.41 27.94
CA TYR A 45 -2.51 -24.56 27.05
C TYR A 45 -2.90 -25.93 27.64
N TYR A 46 -3.16 -26.03 28.95
CA TYR A 46 -3.34 -27.31 29.66
C TYR A 46 -4.78 -27.66 30.05
N GLN A 47 -5.78 -26.86 29.65
CA GLN A 47 -7.19 -27.12 29.99
C GLN A 47 -8.09 -27.60 28.86
N GLU A 48 -7.59 -27.77 27.63
CA GLU A 48 -8.32 -28.50 26.59
C GLU A 48 -7.65 -29.87 26.37
N GLN A 49 -7.89 -30.78 27.31
CA GLN A 49 -7.46 -32.18 27.19
C GLN A 49 -8.22 -32.89 26.05
N ASN A 50 -7.54 -32.98 24.91
CA ASN A 50 -7.32 -34.21 24.16
C ASN A 50 -6.14 -33.99 23.19
N ILE A 51 -5.02 -33.50 23.72
CA ILE A 51 -3.76 -33.42 22.98
C ILE A 51 -3.17 -34.84 22.98
N ASN A 52 -3.32 -35.54 21.86
CA ASN A 52 -2.63 -36.81 21.61
C ASN A 52 -1.12 -36.57 21.83
N THR A 53 -0.59 -37.05 22.94
CA THR A 53 0.84 -37.07 23.21
C THR A 53 1.42 -38.27 22.47
N ILE A 54 2.39 -38.04 21.58
CA ILE A 54 3.20 -39.11 20.98
C ILE A 54 4.52 -39.10 21.74
N GLY A 55 4.80 -40.16 22.51
CA GLY A 55 6.04 -40.26 23.30
C GLY A 55 6.16 -39.28 24.48
N GLY A 56 5.07 -38.67 24.94
CA GLY A 56 5.05 -37.82 26.15
C GLY A 56 5.49 -36.35 25.95
N SER A 57 5.73 -35.91 24.72
CA SER A 57 6.09 -34.51 24.42
C SER A 57 4.99 -33.78 23.63
N VAL A 58 4.79 -32.49 23.94
CA VAL A 58 3.85 -31.61 23.23
C VAL A 58 4.47 -31.18 21.90
N VAL A 59 3.75 -31.38 20.80
CA VAL A 59 4.19 -30.94 19.46
C VAL A 59 3.82 -29.47 19.25
N THR A 60 4.82 -28.64 19.00
CA THR A 60 4.68 -27.19 18.72
C THR A 60 5.11 -26.88 17.29
N LEU A 61 4.71 -25.72 16.74
CA LEU A 61 5.12 -25.30 15.40
C LEU A 61 6.65 -25.17 15.26
N ASP A 62 7.39 -24.96 16.36
CA ASP A 62 8.86 -24.92 16.37
C ASP A 62 9.50 -26.28 16.04
N ASN A 63 8.76 -27.38 16.15
CA ASN A 63 9.25 -28.71 15.83
C ASN A 63 9.17 -29.07 14.34
N PHE A 64 8.52 -28.23 13.52
CA PHE A 64 8.30 -28.50 12.10
C PHE A 64 9.43 -27.96 11.22
N VAL A 65 9.72 -28.67 10.13
CA VAL A 65 10.70 -28.28 9.12
C VAL A 65 10.00 -28.13 7.77
N PHE A 66 10.18 -26.97 7.14
CA PHE A 66 9.67 -26.70 5.80
C PHE A 66 10.73 -27.05 4.76
N ASN A 67 10.39 -27.98 3.86
CA ASN A 67 11.28 -28.42 2.80
C ASN A 67 10.65 -28.19 1.43
N ALA A 68 11.49 -27.75 0.49
CA ALA A 68 11.16 -27.63 -0.93
C ALA A 68 11.94 -28.68 -1.74
N SER A 69 11.26 -29.33 -2.68
CA SER A 69 11.88 -30.31 -3.57
C SER A 69 12.92 -29.67 -4.50
N ALA A 70 13.86 -30.46 -5.02
CA ALA A 70 14.83 -29.97 -6.00
C ALA A 70 14.18 -29.47 -7.29
N ARG A 71 13.00 -29.99 -7.65
CA ARG A 71 12.24 -29.59 -8.84
C ARG A 71 11.85 -28.11 -8.79
N VAL A 72 11.31 -27.65 -7.65
CA VAL A 72 10.81 -26.27 -7.52
C VAL A 72 11.91 -25.23 -7.37
N LYS A 73 13.12 -25.65 -7.00
CA LYS A 73 14.28 -24.77 -6.82
C LYS A 73 14.79 -24.14 -8.11
N ASN A 74 14.44 -24.70 -9.27
CA ASN A 74 14.75 -24.10 -10.58
C ASN A 74 13.83 -22.91 -10.94
N TYR A 75 12.78 -22.68 -10.16
CA TYR A 75 11.85 -21.57 -10.34
C TYR A 75 12.14 -20.45 -9.33
N TYR A 76 11.56 -19.29 -9.59
CA TYR A 76 11.57 -18.16 -8.67
C TYR A 76 10.66 -18.45 -7.46
N ALA A 77 11.00 -17.93 -6.28
CA ALA A 77 10.15 -18.13 -5.09
C ALA A 77 8.78 -17.46 -5.26
N ASN A 78 8.73 -16.31 -5.96
CA ASN A 78 7.52 -15.57 -6.30
C ASN A 78 6.50 -16.43 -7.07
N SER A 79 6.93 -17.47 -7.79
CA SER A 79 6.06 -18.45 -8.44
C SER A 79 5.12 -19.18 -7.47
N PHE A 80 5.48 -19.25 -6.19
CA PHE A 80 4.74 -19.92 -5.12
C PHE A 80 4.23 -18.96 -4.05
N SER A 81 4.45 -17.65 -4.23
CA SER A 81 3.98 -16.63 -3.29
C SER A 81 2.48 -16.35 -3.49
N ASN A 82 1.73 -16.24 -2.40
CA ASN A 82 0.37 -15.70 -2.41
C ASN A 82 0.41 -14.19 -2.73
N HIS A 83 1.45 -13.50 -2.26
CA HIS A 83 1.74 -12.08 -2.53
C HIS A 83 2.61 -11.86 -3.76
N ARG A 84 2.38 -12.64 -4.82
CA ARG A 84 3.12 -12.49 -6.06
C ARG A 84 2.85 -11.11 -6.68
N ILE A 85 3.90 -10.45 -7.16
CA ILE A 85 3.78 -9.14 -7.81
C ILE A 85 3.93 -9.19 -9.34
N TYR A 86 4.39 -10.33 -9.87
CA TYR A 86 4.42 -10.66 -11.29
C TYR A 86 4.15 -12.15 -11.54
N ASN A 87 3.65 -12.46 -12.74
CA ASN A 87 3.58 -13.83 -13.22
C ASN A 87 4.93 -14.19 -13.82
N SER A 88 5.68 -15.08 -13.17
CA SER A 88 6.83 -15.73 -13.80
C SER A 88 6.31 -16.66 -14.90
N ALA A 89 6.68 -16.43 -16.16
CA ALA A 89 6.16 -17.13 -17.35
C ALA A 89 6.26 -18.67 -17.31
N ASN A 90 7.06 -19.22 -16.38
CA ASN A 90 7.35 -20.65 -16.30
C ASN A 90 6.68 -21.37 -15.12
N SER A 91 5.91 -20.72 -14.25
CA SER A 91 5.49 -21.42 -13.02
C SER A 91 4.43 -22.49 -13.26
N GLY A 92 3.40 -22.26 -14.08
CA GLY A 92 2.28 -23.22 -14.21
C GLY A 92 1.56 -23.53 -12.87
N TYR A 93 1.94 -22.85 -11.79
CA TYR A 93 1.45 -23.04 -10.44
C TYR A 93 0.45 -21.94 -10.11
N ASP A 94 -0.75 -22.35 -9.70
CA ASP A 94 -1.78 -21.45 -9.16
C ASP A 94 -1.65 -21.41 -7.63
N SER A 95 -0.80 -20.52 -7.12
CA SER A 95 -0.56 -20.29 -5.69
C SER A 95 -1.71 -19.53 -5.01
N THR A 96 -2.94 -20.03 -5.14
CA THR A 96 -4.06 -19.55 -4.30
C THR A 96 -3.82 -19.95 -2.84
N PRO A 97 -4.43 -19.29 -1.84
CA PRO A 97 -4.36 -19.75 -0.44
C PRO A 97 -4.79 -21.23 -0.26
N ASN A 98 -5.65 -21.74 -1.15
CA ASN A 98 -6.06 -23.14 -1.20
C ASN A 98 -4.95 -24.09 -1.65
N TYR A 99 -3.94 -23.62 -2.39
CA TYR A 99 -2.77 -24.40 -2.81
C TYR A 99 -2.04 -24.96 -1.59
N TRP A 100 -1.67 -24.11 -0.64
CA TRP A 100 -0.94 -24.51 0.56
C TRP A 100 -1.73 -25.45 1.45
N SER A 101 -3.01 -25.19 1.65
CA SER A 101 -3.88 -26.08 2.42
C SER A 101 -3.94 -27.48 1.81
N LYS A 102 -4.15 -27.60 0.49
CA LYS A 102 -4.14 -28.91 -0.21
C LYS A 102 -2.77 -29.59 -0.18
N LEU A 103 -1.69 -28.81 -0.20
CA LEU A 103 -0.34 -29.35 -0.24
C LEU A 103 0.15 -29.80 1.13
N LEU A 104 -0.21 -29.10 2.21
CA LEU A 104 0.38 -29.29 3.54
C LEU A 104 -0.58 -29.93 4.56
N THR A 105 -1.87 -30.04 4.23
CA THR A 105 -2.85 -30.81 5.01
C THR A 105 -3.39 -31.97 4.20
N PHE A 106 -3.54 -33.12 4.84
CA PHE A 106 -3.85 -34.38 4.16
C PHE A 106 -5.22 -34.91 4.59
N SER A 107 -6.03 -35.44 3.66
CA SER A 107 -7.29 -36.11 4.02
C SER A 107 -7.09 -37.52 4.58
N LYS A 108 -5.94 -38.14 4.29
CA LYS A 108 -5.51 -39.47 4.75
C LYS A 108 -4.01 -39.44 5.05
N ALA A 109 -3.50 -40.41 5.81
CA ALA A 109 -2.05 -40.54 6.00
C ALA A 109 -1.34 -40.71 4.64
N PRO A 110 -0.37 -39.84 4.29
CA PRO A 110 0.31 -39.92 3.02
C PRO A 110 1.33 -41.06 3.00
N THR A 111 1.45 -41.72 1.85
CA THR A 111 2.52 -42.69 1.58
C THR A 111 3.85 -41.99 1.33
N LEU A 112 4.96 -42.71 1.48
CA LEU A 112 6.29 -42.18 1.18
C LEU A 112 6.41 -41.71 -0.28
N ALA A 113 5.83 -42.45 -1.22
CA ALA A 113 5.80 -42.08 -2.63
C ALA A 113 5.00 -40.79 -2.87
N GLU A 114 3.84 -40.62 -2.21
CA GLU A 114 3.07 -39.38 -2.26
C GLU A 114 3.91 -38.20 -1.71
N LEU A 115 4.61 -38.37 -0.57
CA LEU A 115 5.46 -37.32 0.00
C LEU A 115 6.63 -36.94 -0.91
N GLN A 116 7.31 -37.92 -1.51
CA GLN A 116 8.44 -37.69 -2.41
C GLN A 116 8.03 -36.99 -3.71
N SER A 117 6.76 -37.12 -4.12
CA SER A 117 6.22 -36.46 -5.31
C SER A 117 5.85 -34.99 -5.10
N LYS A 118 5.70 -34.55 -3.83
CA LYS A 118 5.25 -33.19 -3.49
C LYS A 118 6.36 -32.16 -3.70
N ASP A 119 5.93 -30.98 -4.13
CA ASP A 119 6.81 -29.82 -4.28
C ASP A 119 7.31 -29.30 -2.93
N PHE A 120 6.47 -29.37 -1.90
CA PHE A 120 6.76 -28.90 -0.56
C PHE A 120 6.22 -29.84 0.52
N THR A 121 6.90 -29.88 1.65
CA THR A 121 6.46 -30.61 2.86
C THR A 121 6.71 -29.77 4.11
N LEU A 122 5.79 -29.84 5.07
CA LEU A 122 5.96 -29.26 6.40
C LEU A 122 5.62 -30.32 7.45
N MET A 123 6.65 -30.89 8.08
CA MET A 123 6.52 -31.98 9.06
C MET A 123 7.63 -31.95 10.10
N THR A 124 7.40 -32.58 11.24
CA THR A 124 8.47 -32.79 12.24
C THR A 124 9.47 -33.85 11.77
N PRO A 125 10.69 -33.91 12.34
CA PRO A 125 11.64 -34.99 12.08
C PRO A 125 11.08 -36.39 12.31
N ASP A 126 10.13 -36.52 13.25
CA ASP A 126 9.46 -37.78 13.57
C ASP A 126 8.26 -38.09 12.63
N GLY A 127 8.07 -37.29 11.58
CA GLY A 127 7.04 -37.51 10.56
C GLY A 127 5.64 -37.04 10.94
N ILE A 128 5.50 -36.13 11.90
CA ILE A 128 4.20 -35.56 12.30
C ILE A 128 3.82 -34.41 11.35
N PHE A 129 2.59 -34.43 10.84
CA PHE A 129 2.04 -33.42 9.93
C PHE A 129 1.17 -32.38 10.65
N LEU A 130 0.90 -31.25 9.98
CA LEU A 130 -0.01 -30.20 10.48
C LEU A 130 -1.42 -30.69 10.79
N ASN A 131 -1.82 -31.82 10.21
CA ASN A 131 -3.06 -32.55 10.55
C ASN A 131 -3.27 -32.72 12.06
N TYR A 132 -2.17 -32.81 12.82
CA TYR A 132 -2.19 -32.83 14.28
C TYR A 132 -3.03 -31.71 14.90
N TYR A 133 -3.05 -30.51 14.30
CA TYR A 133 -3.76 -29.34 14.83
C TYR A 133 -5.21 -29.20 14.33
N LEU A 134 -5.63 -29.93 13.29
CA LEU A 134 -6.94 -29.72 12.63
C LEU A 134 -8.15 -29.97 13.54
N GLY A 135 -8.00 -30.77 14.61
CA GLY A 135 -9.06 -31.00 15.59
C GLY A 135 -9.43 -29.73 16.36
N ALA A 136 -8.43 -29.00 16.85
CA ALA A 136 -8.60 -27.86 17.75
C ALA A 136 -8.46 -26.48 17.07
N PHE A 137 -7.78 -26.42 15.92
CA PHE A 137 -7.43 -25.18 15.25
C PHE A 137 -7.95 -25.13 13.81
N GLN A 138 -8.26 -23.92 13.35
CA GLN A 138 -8.27 -23.58 11.93
C GLN A 138 -6.83 -23.21 11.53
N ILE A 139 -6.37 -23.71 10.38
CA ILE A 139 -5.02 -23.44 9.87
C ILE A 139 -5.14 -22.58 8.63
N SER A 140 -4.43 -21.45 8.61
CA SER A 140 -4.27 -20.62 7.42
C SER A 140 -2.80 -20.47 7.04
N PHE A 141 -2.58 -20.20 5.76
CA PHE A 141 -1.27 -20.12 5.15
C PHE A 141 -1.15 -18.83 4.36
N ASP A 142 0.00 -18.18 4.51
CA ASP A 142 0.39 -17.08 3.63
C ASP A 142 1.84 -17.26 3.19
N SER A 143 2.16 -16.89 1.95
CA SER A 143 3.50 -17.09 1.41
C SER A 143 4.06 -15.87 0.71
N PHE A 144 5.33 -15.62 0.99
CA PHE A 144 6.09 -14.44 0.61
C PHE A 144 7.42 -14.87 0.00
N SER A 145 7.96 -14.05 -0.88
CA SER A 145 9.21 -14.37 -1.59
C SER A 145 10.28 -13.35 -1.28
N ASP A 146 11.51 -13.85 -1.18
CA ASP A 146 12.73 -13.07 -1.30
C ASP A 146 13.42 -13.51 -2.58
N GLU A 147 13.21 -12.70 -3.61
CA GLU A 147 13.69 -12.98 -4.96
C GLU A 147 15.20 -12.69 -5.09
N LEU A 148 15.78 -11.91 -4.18
CA LEU A 148 17.22 -11.63 -4.17
C LEU A 148 18.02 -12.78 -3.57
N ASN A 149 17.49 -13.38 -2.49
CA ASN A 149 18.15 -14.51 -1.84
C ASN A 149 17.67 -15.88 -2.33
N GLY A 150 16.58 -15.93 -3.11
CA GLY A 150 16.02 -17.18 -3.61
C GLY A 150 15.39 -17.97 -2.46
N THR A 151 14.59 -17.29 -1.64
CA THR A 151 13.96 -17.86 -0.44
C THR A 151 12.45 -17.68 -0.50
N LEU A 152 11.72 -18.73 -0.17
CA LEU A 152 10.28 -18.71 0.04
C LEU A 152 10.00 -18.75 1.54
N TYR A 153 9.21 -17.80 2.03
CA TYR A 153 8.70 -17.78 3.40
C TYR A 153 7.25 -18.25 3.40
N LEU A 154 6.91 -19.11 4.35
CA LEU A 154 5.56 -19.60 4.59
C LEU A 154 5.15 -19.26 6.02
N GLN A 155 4.20 -18.37 6.18
CA GLN A 155 3.54 -18.08 7.43
C GLN A 155 2.41 -19.08 7.66
N VAL A 156 2.45 -19.78 8.78
CA VAL A 156 1.38 -20.67 9.25
C VAL A 156 0.74 -20.02 10.47
N THR A 157 -0.58 -19.85 10.40
CA THR A 157 -1.37 -19.28 11.49
C THR A 157 -2.38 -20.32 11.97
N LEU A 158 -2.38 -20.60 13.27
CA LEU A 158 -3.34 -21.46 13.95
C LEU A 158 -4.29 -20.58 14.76
N THR A 159 -5.57 -20.63 14.43
CA THR A 159 -6.62 -19.93 15.18
C THR A 159 -7.46 -20.97 15.93
N SER A 160 -7.58 -20.84 17.25
CA SER A 160 -8.38 -21.79 18.03
C SER A 160 -9.85 -21.74 17.62
N LYS A 161 -10.46 -22.92 17.47
CA LYS A 161 -11.89 -23.05 17.15
C LYS A 161 -12.79 -22.70 18.34
N THR A 162 -12.31 -22.89 19.56
CA THR A 162 -13.04 -22.64 20.81
C THR A 162 -12.83 -21.22 21.31
N ASN A 163 -11.67 -20.63 21.04
CA ASN A 163 -11.35 -19.24 21.38
C ASN A 163 -10.62 -18.55 20.21
N PRO A 164 -11.35 -17.93 19.27
CA PRO A 164 -10.75 -17.30 18.08
C PRO A 164 -9.76 -16.17 18.36
N ALA A 165 -9.76 -15.59 19.57
CA ALA A 165 -8.76 -14.60 19.97
C ALA A 165 -7.38 -15.22 20.24
N ASN A 166 -7.31 -16.54 20.43
CA ASN A 166 -6.05 -17.27 20.56
C ASN A 166 -5.50 -17.64 19.18
N VAL A 167 -4.46 -16.90 18.77
CA VAL A 167 -3.80 -17.02 17.48
C VAL A 167 -2.32 -17.31 17.69
N ILE A 168 -1.81 -18.35 17.02
CA ILE A 168 -0.40 -18.73 17.03
C ILE A 168 0.13 -18.63 15.61
N THR A 169 1.23 -17.90 15.44
CA THR A 169 1.84 -17.65 14.13
C THR A 169 3.29 -18.11 14.13
N LYS A 170 3.69 -18.82 13.07
CA LYS A 170 5.09 -19.19 12.81
C LYS A 170 5.42 -18.96 11.35
N VAL A 171 6.60 -18.41 11.08
CA VAL A 171 7.16 -18.29 9.73
C VAL A 171 8.22 -19.38 9.54
N PHE A 172 8.10 -20.11 8.44
CA PHE A 172 9.07 -21.09 7.98
C PHE A 172 9.74 -20.59 6.71
N GLU A 173 10.95 -21.06 6.44
CA GLU A 173 11.74 -20.67 5.26
C GLU A 173 12.16 -21.90 4.46
N ALA A 174 12.15 -21.77 3.13
CA ALA A 174 12.75 -22.72 2.21
C ALA A 174 13.68 -21.96 1.24
N SER A 175 14.94 -22.36 1.21
CA SER A 175 15.98 -21.68 0.42
C SER A 175 16.42 -22.48 -0.81
N GLY A 176 17.04 -21.77 -1.75
CA GLY A 176 17.68 -22.34 -2.94
C GLY A 176 16.86 -22.22 -4.22
N PHE A 177 15.87 -21.32 -4.24
CA PHE A 177 15.15 -20.93 -5.44
C PHE A 177 16.04 -20.10 -6.36
N LYS A 178 15.59 -19.93 -7.61
CA LYS A 178 16.22 -19.03 -8.54
C LYS A 178 16.16 -17.59 -8.01
N LYS A 179 17.28 -16.89 -8.16
CA LYS A 179 17.44 -15.49 -7.77
C LYS A 179 17.19 -14.58 -8.96
N VAL A 180 16.58 -13.44 -8.72
CA VAL A 180 16.60 -12.34 -9.70
C VAL A 180 18.04 -11.88 -9.83
N SER A 181 18.62 -12.02 -11.01
CA SER A 181 19.90 -11.41 -11.34
C SER A 181 19.72 -10.34 -12.40
N GLU A 182 20.58 -9.32 -12.32
CA GLU A 182 20.63 -8.17 -13.23
C GLU A 182 20.67 -8.59 -14.71
N ASP A 183 21.37 -9.70 -14.98
CA ASP A 183 21.58 -10.25 -16.33
C ASP A 183 20.55 -11.31 -16.75
N SER A 184 19.60 -11.67 -15.88
CA SER A 184 18.65 -12.75 -16.19
C SER A 184 17.59 -12.27 -17.18
N GLY A 185 17.80 -12.55 -18.46
CA GLY A 185 16.78 -12.39 -19.52
C GLY A 185 15.47 -13.16 -19.26
N ASP A 186 15.44 -14.02 -18.25
CA ASP A 186 14.34 -14.91 -17.91
C ASP A 186 13.11 -14.23 -17.27
N LEU A 187 13.24 -13.00 -16.74
CA LEU A 187 12.10 -12.26 -16.19
C LEU A 187 11.75 -11.00 -16.97
N ASN A 188 12.66 -10.51 -17.82
CA ASN A 188 12.58 -9.21 -18.50
C ASN A 188 11.71 -8.18 -17.76
N LEU A 189 12.02 -7.96 -16.46
CA LEU A 189 11.22 -7.12 -15.56
C LEU A 189 11.03 -5.72 -16.14
N ARG A 190 12.00 -5.26 -16.93
CA ARG A 190 11.94 -4.02 -17.70
C ARG A 190 10.71 -3.93 -18.59
N ASN A 191 10.32 -5.01 -19.27
CA ASN A 191 9.13 -5.05 -20.12
C ASN A 191 7.82 -4.97 -19.33
N LEU A 192 7.87 -5.24 -18.03
CA LEU A 192 6.71 -5.17 -17.14
C LEU A 192 6.58 -3.80 -16.46
N LEU A 193 7.58 -2.91 -16.60
CA LEU A 193 7.52 -1.56 -16.06
C LEU A 193 6.56 -0.73 -16.91
N SER A 194 5.47 -0.25 -16.30
CA SER A 194 4.55 0.67 -16.96
C SER A 194 4.15 1.82 -16.05
N PHE A 195 3.97 2.98 -16.68
CA PHE A 195 3.25 4.11 -16.12
C PHE A 195 1.80 4.04 -16.60
N ASN A 196 0.84 4.10 -15.68
CA ASN A 196 -0.58 3.96 -15.99
C ASN A 196 -1.26 5.33 -15.99
N SER A 197 -1.14 6.06 -14.88
CA SER A 197 -1.82 7.33 -14.68
C SER A 197 -1.14 8.19 -13.62
N VAL A 198 -1.53 9.47 -13.54
CA VAL A 198 -1.11 10.39 -12.49
C VAL A 198 -2.31 11.18 -12.00
N ASN A 199 -2.46 11.25 -10.68
CA ASN A 199 -3.49 12.03 -10.02
C ASN A 199 -2.85 13.21 -9.27
N LEU A 200 -3.58 14.32 -9.17
CA LEU A 200 -3.13 15.48 -8.40
C LEU A 200 -3.53 15.35 -6.93
N ASN A 201 -2.65 15.79 -6.04
CA ASN A 201 -2.95 15.98 -4.63
C ASN A 201 -3.39 17.43 -4.39
N PHE A 202 -4.71 17.68 -4.39
CA PHE A 202 -5.26 19.02 -4.25
C PHE A 202 -4.91 19.68 -2.92
N THR A 203 -4.77 18.90 -1.83
CA THR A 203 -4.41 19.45 -0.51
C THR A 203 -3.03 20.08 -0.53
N TYR A 204 -2.05 19.44 -1.17
CA TYR A 204 -0.71 20.01 -1.31
C TYR A 204 -0.72 21.24 -2.23
N LEU A 205 -1.44 21.14 -3.35
CA LEU A 205 -1.50 22.19 -4.35
C LEU A 205 -2.21 23.47 -3.88
N ASP A 206 -3.10 23.38 -2.89
CA ASP A 206 -3.86 24.52 -2.38
C ASP A 206 -2.97 25.61 -1.76
N SER A 207 -1.79 25.22 -1.26
CA SER A 207 -0.79 26.13 -0.71
C SER A 207 -0.17 27.09 -1.74
N PHE A 208 -0.26 26.76 -3.03
CA PHE A 208 0.28 27.59 -4.11
C PHE A 208 -0.77 28.58 -4.60
N LYS A 209 -0.36 29.82 -4.85
CA LYS A 209 -1.28 30.87 -5.28
C LYS A 209 -1.83 30.59 -6.69
N ASN A 210 -0.98 30.17 -7.60
CA ASN A 210 -1.30 29.91 -9.00
C ASN A 210 -0.24 29.00 -9.63
N LEU A 211 -0.43 28.68 -10.92
CA LEU A 211 0.50 27.84 -11.67
C LEU A 211 1.92 28.44 -11.75
N ASP A 212 2.04 29.76 -11.91
CA ASP A 212 3.33 30.42 -12.03
C ASP A 212 4.14 30.34 -10.72
N ASP A 213 3.46 30.46 -9.58
CA ASP A 213 4.03 30.26 -8.24
C ASP A 213 4.55 28.83 -8.07
N PHE A 214 3.73 27.82 -8.42
CA PHE A 214 4.17 26.42 -8.42
C PHE A 214 5.39 26.19 -9.32
N LYS A 215 5.36 26.71 -10.56
CA LYS A 215 6.47 26.60 -11.52
C LYS A 215 7.74 27.27 -11.03
N ALA A 216 7.62 28.46 -10.46
CA ALA A 216 8.76 29.22 -9.95
C ALA A 216 9.43 28.49 -8.78
N GLN A 217 8.65 28.01 -7.81
CA GLN A 217 9.14 27.22 -6.68
C GLN A 217 9.79 25.92 -7.16
N TYR A 218 9.14 25.19 -8.08
CA TYR A 218 9.73 23.98 -8.65
C TYR A 218 11.03 24.27 -9.38
N THR A 219 11.08 25.27 -10.26
CA THR A 219 12.24 25.52 -11.14
C THR A 219 13.46 26.01 -10.34
N SER A 220 13.23 26.89 -9.36
CA SER A 220 14.28 27.49 -8.52
C SER A 220 14.74 26.59 -7.37
N GLY A 221 13.93 25.58 -6.99
CA GLY A 221 14.24 24.69 -5.89
C GLY A 221 15.46 23.79 -6.12
N ALA A 222 16.09 23.39 -5.01
CA ALA A 222 17.13 22.37 -5.01
C ALA A 222 16.58 20.99 -5.41
N ALA A 223 17.46 20.04 -5.73
CA ALA A 223 17.05 18.70 -6.17
C ALA A 223 16.13 17.99 -5.15
N THR A 224 16.41 18.12 -3.86
CA THR A 224 15.59 17.54 -2.78
C THR A 224 14.22 18.20 -2.64
N GLU A 225 14.13 19.51 -2.89
CA GLU A 225 12.86 20.24 -2.87
C GLU A 225 12.00 19.87 -4.08
N LYS A 226 12.60 19.82 -5.28
CA LYS A 226 11.94 19.32 -6.50
C LYS A 226 11.37 17.93 -6.31
N LEU A 227 12.15 17.01 -5.72
CA LEU A 227 11.69 15.67 -5.38
C LEU A 227 10.50 15.70 -4.43
N SER A 228 10.61 16.46 -3.33
CA SER A 228 9.53 16.58 -2.35
C SER A 228 8.26 17.16 -2.97
N MET A 229 8.38 18.14 -3.87
CA MET A 229 7.26 18.71 -4.59
C MET A 229 6.59 17.67 -5.49
N ILE A 230 7.36 16.88 -6.25
CA ILE A 230 6.79 15.85 -7.12
C ILE A 230 6.02 14.81 -6.29
N GLN A 231 6.64 14.29 -5.21
CA GLN A 231 6.01 13.30 -4.33
C GLN A 231 4.76 13.83 -3.63
N SER A 232 4.72 15.12 -3.29
CA SER A 232 3.60 15.70 -2.56
C SER A 232 2.45 16.11 -3.47
N ALA A 233 2.75 16.61 -4.67
CA ALA A 233 1.77 17.13 -5.62
C ALA A 233 1.12 16.04 -6.49
N PHE A 234 1.81 14.92 -6.70
CA PHE A 234 1.39 13.90 -7.66
C PHE A 234 1.38 12.51 -7.05
N ASN A 235 0.32 11.76 -7.33
CA ASN A 235 0.23 10.35 -7.04
C ASN A 235 0.34 9.58 -8.36
N PHE A 236 1.44 8.85 -8.55
CA PHE A 236 1.71 8.09 -9.76
C PHE A 236 1.19 6.66 -9.61
N GLU A 237 0.37 6.23 -10.56
CA GLU A 237 -0.06 4.84 -10.67
C GLU A 237 0.82 4.13 -11.71
N THR A 238 1.53 3.11 -11.25
CA THR A 238 2.43 2.29 -12.08
C THR A 238 2.01 0.82 -12.06
N SER A 239 2.63 -0.01 -12.89
CA SER A 239 2.56 -1.47 -12.73
C SER A 239 2.97 -1.90 -11.32
N THR A 240 2.45 -3.04 -10.83
CA THR A 240 2.75 -3.63 -9.50
C THR A 240 4.24 -3.91 -9.25
N VAL A 241 5.01 -4.03 -10.33
CA VAL A 241 6.46 -4.28 -10.31
C VAL A 241 7.30 -3.02 -10.48
N ALA A 242 6.69 -1.84 -10.54
CA ALA A 242 7.40 -0.58 -10.75
C ALA A 242 7.27 0.34 -9.55
N SER A 243 8.31 1.13 -9.31
CA SER A 243 8.30 2.35 -8.50
C SER A 243 8.81 3.51 -9.33
N VAL A 244 8.37 4.72 -8.99
CA VAL A 244 8.98 5.94 -9.54
C VAL A 244 10.26 6.22 -8.76
N ASP A 245 11.38 6.29 -9.48
CA ASP A 245 12.63 6.82 -8.97
C ASP A 245 12.59 8.35 -9.08
N PHE A 246 12.12 8.98 -8.01
CA PHE A 246 11.97 10.43 -7.96
C PHE A 246 13.29 11.20 -8.01
N LEU A 247 14.43 10.57 -7.67
CA LEU A 247 15.74 11.23 -7.73
C LEU A 247 16.19 11.46 -9.17
N ASN A 248 15.81 10.54 -10.07
CA ASN A 248 16.12 10.61 -11.49
C ASN A 248 14.92 11.06 -12.35
N SER A 249 13.80 11.42 -11.72
CA SER A 249 12.61 11.94 -12.40
C SER A 249 12.55 13.47 -12.34
N SER A 250 11.89 14.08 -13.32
CA SER A 250 11.72 15.53 -13.39
C SER A 250 10.42 15.95 -14.05
N LEU A 251 10.00 17.19 -13.77
CA LEU A 251 8.91 17.87 -14.45
C LEU A 251 9.50 18.82 -15.49
N VAL A 252 8.88 18.83 -16.66
CA VAL A 252 9.14 19.80 -17.71
C VAL A 252 7.84 20.49 -18.03
N PHE A 253 7.88 21.80 -18.16
CA PHE A 253 6.75 22.57 -18.66
C PHE A 253 7.02 22.93 -20.11
N ASP A 254 6.06 22.68 -20.99
CA ASP A 254 6.16 23.14 -22.38
C ASP A 254 5.75 24.61 -22.53
N ASP A 255 5.85 25.12 -23.76
CA ASP A 255 5.56 26.52 -24.08
C ASP A 255 4.10 26.91 -23.82
N ASN A 256 3.17 25.94 -23.79
CA ASN A 256 1.75 26.15 -23.46
C ASN A 256 1.47 26.07 -21.96
N ASN A 257 2.54 25.96 -21.18
CA ASN A 257 2.55 25.70 -19.75
C ASN A 257 2.03 24.31 -19.35
N ASP A 258 1.85 23.39 -20.29
CA ASP A 258 1.41 22.04 -20.00
C ASP A 258 2.57 21.21 -19.42
N LEU A 259 2.22 20.24 -18.58
CA LEU A 259 3.16 19.46 -17.78
C LEU A 259 3.55 18.18 -18.52
N LYS A 260 4.85 17.93 -18.64
CA LYS A 260 5.43 16.65 -19.04
C LYS A 260 6.20 16.05 -17.87
N PHE A 261 6.00 14.77 -17.64
CA PHE A 261 6.80 14.02 -16.68
C PHE A 261 7.90 13.26 -17.44
N ASN A 262 9.14 13.52 -17.05
CA ASN A 262 10.26 12.65 -17.40
C ASN A 262 10.48 11.73 -16.20
N LEU A 263 9.87 10.55 -16.24
CA LEU A 263 9.90 9.58 -15.16
C LEU A 263 10.98 8.54 -15.41
N ARG A 264 11.71 8.17 -14.36
CA ARG A 264 12.43 6.90 -14.30
C ARG A 264 11.61 5.94 -13.46
N LEU A 265 11.21 4.83 -14.06
CA LEU A 265 10.63 3.72 -13.32
C LEU A 265 11.72 2.70 -13.00
N THR A 266 11.78 2.23 -11.76
CA THR A 266 12.66 1.14 -11.31
C THR A 266 11.84 -0.10 -11.02
N ALA A 267 12.41 -1.28 -11.28
CA ALA A 267 11.76 -2.53 -10.92
C ALA A 267 11.77 -2.71 -9.40
N ASN A 268 10.61 -3.01 -8.82
CA ASN A 268 10.48 -3.45 -7.44
C ASN A 268 10.34 -4.96 -7.40
N VAL A 269 11.13 -5.62 -6.57
CA VAL A 269 11.02 -7.07 -6.33
C VAL A 269 10.73 -7.38 -4.87
N PRO A 270 10.03 -8.49 -4.57
CA PRO A 270 9.86 -8.97 -3.21
C PRO A 270 11.20 -9.31 -2.57
N MET A 271 11.40 -8.83 -1.34
CA MET A 271 12.55 -9.10 -0.50
C MET A 271 12.07 -9.37 0.92
N ALA A 272 11.18 -10.36 1.06
CA ALA A 272 10.61 -10.75 2.33
C ALA A 272 11.71 -11.11 3.35
N ILE A 273 11.55 -10.65 4.58
CA ILE A 273 12.39 -11.04 5.72
C ILE A 273 11.49 -11.40 6.91
N PRO A 274 11.97 -12.20 7.88
CA PRO A 274 11.11 -12.66 9.00
C PRO A 274 10.43 -11.53 9.80
N THR A 275 11.02 -10.34 9.84
CA THR A 275 10.47 -9.16 10.52
C THR A 275 9.58 -8.29 9.64
N ASN A 276 9.60 -8.47 8.32
CA ASN A 276 8.80 -7.73 7.34
C ASN A 276 8.60 -8.58 6.07
N LEU A 277 7.55 -9.38 6.05
CA LEU A 277 7.29 -10.35 4.99
C LEU A 277 6.83 -9.71 3.68
N ASP A 278 6.25 -8.51 3.75
CA ASP A 278 5.76 -7.76 2.58
C ASP A 278 6.80 -6.79 1.99
N GLN A 279 8.03 -6.85 2.49
CA GLN A 279 9.08 -5.94 2.06
C GLN A 279 9.36 -6.09 0.57
N LYS A 280 9.50 -4.94 -0.10
CA LYS A 280 9.92 -4.81 -1.50
C LYS A 280 11.13 -3.89 -1.57
N VAL A 281 11.96 -4.11 -2.57
CA VAL A 281 13.16 -3.29 -2.79
C VAL A 281 13.25 -2.89 -4.26
N PRO A 282 13.57 -1.62 -4.56
CA PRO A 282 13.86 -1.20 -5.92
C PRO A 282 15.19 -1.77 -6.40
N LEU A 283 15.25 -2.10 -7.69
CA LEU A 283 16.44 -2.52 -8.42
C LEU A 283 16.83 -1.39 -9.38
N ASP A 284 17.70 -0.50 -8.91
CA ASP A 284 18.06 0.75 -9.61
C ASP A 284 18.69 0.51 -11.00
N ASN A 285 19.25 -0.67 -11.22
CA ASN A 285 19.87 -1.10 -12.47
C ASN A 285 18.84 -1.61 -13.51
N ILE A 286 17.62 -1.95 -13.10
CA ILE A 286 16.52 -2.35 -14.00
C ILE A 286 15.52 -1.20 -14.04
N TYR A 287 15.67 -0.35 -15.05
CA TYR A 287 14.85 0.85 -15.18
C TYR A 287 14.27 1.05 -16.58
N LEU A 288 13.21 1.86 -16.63
CA LEU A 288 12.58 2.37 -17.83
C LEU A 288 12.41 3.87 -17.71
N ASP A 289 13.07 4.62 -18.59
CA ASP A 289 12.85 6.05 -18.72
C ASP A 289 11.63 6.29 -19.62
N ILE A 290 10.69 7.09 -19.13
CA ILE A 290 9.43 7.43 -19.79
C ILE A 290 9.31 8.94 -19.84
N THR A 291 9.11 9.48 -21.04
CA THR A 291 8.59 10.84 -21.20
C THR A 291 7.12 10.75 -21.53
N THR A 292 6.27 11.30 -20.67
CA THR A 292 4.83 11.32 -20.89
C THR A 292 4.44 12.35 -21.95
N GLN A 293 3.20 12.25 -22.43
CA GLN A 293 2.59 13.33 -23.19
C GLN A 293 2.37 14.57 -22.29
N SER A 294 2.14 15.73 -22.91
CA SER A 294 1.76 16.95 -22.19
C SER A 294 0.38 16.78 -21.54
N TYR A 295 0.28 17.18 -20.28
CA TYR A 295 -0.96 17.21 -19.51
C TYR A 295 -1.31 18.64 -19.11
N SER A 296 -2.56 19.04 -19.33
CA SER A 296 -3.10 20.30 -18.81
C SER A 296 -3.48 20.22 -17.33
N LEU A 297 -3.29 19.06 -16.66
CA LEU A 297 -3.76 18.78 -15.29
C LEU A 297 -3.52 19.93 -14.29
N LEU A 298 -2.29 20.42 -14.14
CA LEU A 298 -2.00 21.53 -13.22
C LEU A 298 -2.65 22.85 -13.66
N LYS A 299 -2.64 23.13 -14.96
CA LYS A 299 -3.23 24.33 -15.54
C LYS A 299 -4.74 24.35 -15.31
N ASP A 300 -5.40 23.22 -15.54
CA ASP A 300 -6.83 23.04 -15.31
C ASP A 300 -7.18 23.17 -13.82
N TYR A 301 -6.36 22.59 -12.93
CA TYR A 301 -6.50 22.74 -11.48
C TYR A 301 -6.42 24.21 -11.06
N PHE A 302 -5.37 24.95 -11.46
CA PHE A 302 -5.21 26.35 -11.03
C PHE A 302 -6.25 27.28 -11.66
N ALA A 303 -6.70 27.00 -12.88
CA ALA A 303 -7.83 27.70 -13.49
C ALA A 303 -9.13 27.47 -12.70
N ALA A 304 -9.42 26.21 -12.35
CA ALA A 304 -10.58 25.85 -11.55
C ALA A 304 -10.52 26.41 -10.12
N LYS A 305 -9.33 26.45 -9.50
CA LYS A 305 -9.10 27.11 -8.20
C LYS A 305 -9.50 28.58 -8.24
N ALA A 306 -9.01 29.31 -9.25
CA ALA A 306 -9.33 30.73 -9.41
C ALA A 306 -10.81 31.01 -9.71
N VAL A 307 -11.53 30.02 -10.26
CA VAL A 307 -12.99 30.05 -10.38
C VAL A 307 -13.63 29.83 -9.02
N GLY A 308 -13.20 28.79 -8.29
CA GLY A 308 -13.70 28.45 -6.96
C GLY A 308 -13.65 29.61 -5.98
N ASP A 309 -12.55 30.38 -5.99
CA ASP A 309 -12.36 31.58 -5.15
C ASP A 309 -13.40 32.69 -5.40
N LYS A 310 -14.14 32.63 -6.51
CA LYS A 310 -15.15 33.62 -6.91
C LYS A 310 -16.59 33.10 -6.80
N LEU A 311 -16.77 31.80 -6.55
CA LEU A 311 -18.10 31.22 -6.41
C LEU A 311 -18.74 31.71 -5.12
N SER A 312 -20.04 31.94 -5.17
CA SER A 312 -20.85 32.28 -4.00
C SER A 312 -22.27 31.76 -4.18
N PHE A 313 -23.02 31.56 -3.10
CA PHE A 313 -24.46 31.35 -3.23
C PHE A 313 -25.18 32.65 -3.58
N ALA A 314 -26.23 32.57 -4.39
CA ALA A 314 -27.23 33.62 -4.48
C ALA A 314 -28.10 33.58 -3.21
N THR A 315 -28.20 34.70 -2.50
CA THR A 315 -28.91 34.77 -1.21
C THR A 315 -30.36 35.24 -1.33
N ASP A 316 -30.73 35.81 -2.47
CA ASP A 316 -32.05 36.41 -2.66
C ASP A 316 -33.16 35.34 -2.56
N GLY A 317 -34.07 35.53 -1.61
CA GLY A 317 -35.20 34.63 -1.37
C GLY A 317 -34.88 33.37 -0.54
N LEU A 318 -33.64 33.22 -0.07
CA LEU A 318 -33.25 32.10 0.82
C LEU A 318 -33.80 32.27 2.25
N ASP A 319 -34.20 33.47 2.64
CA ASP A 319 -34.80 33.84 3.94
C ASP A 319 -36.12 33.12 4.25
N LYS A 320 -36.69 32.42 3.26
CA LYS A 320 -37.91 31.63 3.37
C LYS A 320 -37.66 30.16 3.72
N TYR A 321 -36.42 29.69 3.62
CA TYR A 321 -36.06 28.28 3.77
C TYR A 321 -35.20 28.05 5.01
N THR A 322 -35.42 26.93 5.68
CA THR A 322 -34.53 26.43 6.74
C THR A 322 -33.39 25.60 6.13
N ILE A 323 -32.36 25.30 6.93
CA ILE A 323 -31.29 24.39 6.47
C ILE A 323 -31.83 23.00 6.14
N GLU A 324 -32.85 22.52 6.84
CA GLU A 324 -33.49 21.23 6.56
C GLU A 324 -34.23 21.24 5.23
N ASP A 325 -34.82 22.37 4.81
CA ASP A 325 -35.41 22.51 3.48
C ASP A 325 -34.33 22.43 2.40
N ILE A 326 -33.19 23.11 2.62
CA ILE A 326 -32.03 23.03 1.72
C ILE A 326 -31.56 21.58 1.62
N LYS A 327 -31.33 20.88 2.74
CA LYS A 327 -30.89 19.47 2.75
C LYS A 327 -31.84 18.56 1.98
N LYS A 328 -33.16 18.72 2.16
CA LYS A 328 -34.19 17.94 1.44
C LYS A 328 -34.22 18.23 -0.05
N SER A 329 -33.73 19.39 -0.49
CA SER A 329 -33.65 19.74 -1.91
C SER A 329 -32.46 19.12 -2.65
N PHE A 330 -31.65 18.30 -1.97
CA PHE A 330 -30.51 17.63 -2.60
C PHE A 330 -30.96 16.56 -3.59
N ASP A 331 -30.62 16.74 -4.86
CA ASP A 331 -30.74 15.71 -5.89
C ASP A 331 -29.49 14.82 -5.87
N LEU A 332 -29.68 13.56 -5.46
CA LEU A 332 -28.63 12.55 -5.41
C LEU A 332 -28.03 12.24 -6.80
N LEU A 333 -28.83 12.32 -7.88
CA LEU A 333 -28.37 11.98 -9.23
C LEU A 333 -27.58 13.14 -9.84
N GLY A 334 -28.11 14.35 -9.72
CA GLY A 334 -27.45 15.57 -10.19
C GLY A 334 -26.33 16.06 -9.27
N ALA A 335 -26.27 15.57 -8.03
CA ALA A 335 -25.38 16.05 -6.98
C ALA A 335 -25.50 17.58 -6.80
N ASN A 336 -26.72 18.08 -6.74
CA ASN A 336 -27.04 19.51 -6.66
C ASN A 336 -28.16 19.79 -5.65
N TYR A 337 -28.32 21.06 -5.26
CA TYR A 337 -29.40 21.51 -4.39
C TYR A 337 -30.39 22.33 -5.21
N ALA A 338 -31.63 21.86 -5.35
CA ALA A 338 -32.63 22.54 -6.17
C ALA A 338 -33.01 23.95 -5.65
N LEU A 339 -32.77 24.22 -4.36
CA LEU A 339 -33.04 25.52 -3.72
C LEU A 339 -31.82 26.46 -3.70
N LEU A 340 -30.63 26.00 -4.10
CA LEU A 340 -29.43 26.83 -4.11
C LEU A 340 -29.00 27.15 -5.53
N ASN A 341 -28.72 28.42 -5.78
CA ASN A 341 -28.08 28.87 -7.01
C ASN A 341 -26.65 29.32 -6.70
N VAL A 342 -25.70 28.93 -7.54
CA VAL A 342 -24.29 29.33 -7.43
C VAL A 342 -24.01 30.43 -8.44
N ASN A 343 -23.57 31.59 -7.96
CA ASN A 343 -23.14 32.71 -8.78
C ASN A 343 -21.72 32.49 -9.31
N ASN A 344 -21.42 33.14 -10.45
CA ASN A 344 -20.10 33.17 -11.08
C ASN A 344 -19.54 31.80 -11.53
N LEU A 345 -20.38 30.77 -11.66
CA LEU A 345 -19.97 29.50 -12.26
C LEU A 345 -19.82 29.68 -13.79
N PRO A 346 -18.60 29.58 -14.35
CA PRO A 346 -18.40 29.72 -15.78
C PRO A 346 -19.03 28.57 -16.57
N VAL A 347 -19.35 28.82 -17.83
CA VAL A 347 -20.09 27.88 -18.67
C VAL A 347 -19.31 26.60 -18.98
N GLU A 348 -17.98 26.62 -18.86
CA GLU A 348 -17.09 25.50 -19.11
C GLU A 348 -16.98 24.50 -17.93
N TYR A 349 -17.51 24.84 -16.75
CA TYR A 349 -17.47 23.99 -15.58
C TYR A 349 -18.85 23.40 -15.23
N ASN A 350 -18.82 22.19 -14.67
CA ASN A 350 -19.91 21.61 -13.90
C ASN A 350 -19.51 21.59 -12.43
N LEU A 351 -20.45 21.97 -11.56
CA LEU A 351 -20.29 21.88 -10.12
C LEU A 351 -21.16 20.74 -9.59
N LYS A 352 -20.60 19.90 -8.71
CA LYS A 352 -21.32 18.86 -7.98
C LYS A 352 -21.02 18.95 -6.49
N PHE A 353 -22.04 18.97 -5.64
CA PHE A 353 -21.89 18.86 -4.20
C PHE A 353 -21.77 17.40 -3.79
N ILE A 354 -20.84 17.10 -2.90
CA ILE A 354 -20.50 15.70 -2.54
C ILE A 354 -20.95 15.29 -1.14
N GLU A 355 -21.37 16.26 -0.32
CA GLU A 355 -21.80 16.02 1.05
C GLU A 355 -22.96 16.93 1.45
N ILE A 356 -23.70 16.49 2.48
CA ILE A 356 -24.71 17.31 3.15
C ILE A 356 -24.00 18.47 3.88
N PRO A 357 -24.55 19.70 3.87
CA PRO A 357 -23.93 20.82 4.56
C PRO A 357 -23.77 20.56 6.05
N PHE A 358 -22.66 21.06 6.61
CA PHE A 358 -22.40 21.07 8.03
C PHE A 358 -22.25 22.50 8.54
N LEU A 359 -22.54 22.71 9.82
CA LEU A 359 -22.40 24.01 10.47
C LEU A 359 -20.95 24.23 10.89
N ASN A 360 -20.37 25.36 10.48
CA ASN A 360 -19.15 25.90 11.08
C ASN A 360 -19.56 26.86 12.23
N PRO A 361 -19.43 26.43 13.50
CA PRO A 361 -19.91 27.23 14.63
C PRO A 361 -19.09 28.50 14.86
N GLU A 362 -17.81 28.50 14.49
CA GLU A 362 -16.92 29.65 14.69
C GLU A 362 -17.25 30.79 13.73
N ARG A 363 -17.67 30.44 12.51
CA ARG A 363 -18.01 31.41 11.45
C ARG A 363 -19.51 31.72 11.36
N ASN A 364 -20.35 30.95 12.06
CA ASN A 364 -21.81 31.02 11.93
C ASN A 364 -22.29 30.87 10.47
N GLU A 365 -21.68 29.91 9.76
CA GLU A 365 -21.92 29.62 8.35
C GLU A 365 -22.19 28.12 8.16
N TYR A 366 -23.01 27.78 7.16
CA TYR A 366 -23.10 26.43 6.63
C TYR A 366 -22.05 26.24 5.53
N GLU A 367 -21.26 25.18 5.62
CA GLU A 367 -20.25 24.84 4.62
C GLU A 367 -20.73 23.68 3.74
N PHE A 368 -20.56 23.84 2.43
CA PHE A 368 -20.92 22.86 1.41
C PHE A 368 -19.65 22.45 0.66
N ILE A 369 -19.33 21.16 0.64
CA ILE A 369 -18.19 20.67 -0.15
C ILE A 369 -18.64 20.41 -1.58
N TYR A 370 -17.90 20.96 -2.53
CA TYR A 370 -18.18 20.81 -3.95
C TYR A 370 -16.94 20.40 -4.73
N ASN A 371 -17.20 19.76 -5.87
CA ASN A 371 -16.25 19.36 -6.88
C ASN A 371 -16.52 20.13 -8.18
N LEU A 372 -15.47 20.59 -8.84
CA LEU A 372 -15.53 21.12 -10.20
C LEU A 372 -15.03 20.08 -11.21
N TYR A 373 -15.76 19.97 -12.31
CA TYR A 373 -15.43 19.14 -13.46
C TYR A 373 -15.46 20.02 -14.72
N LEU A 374 -14.59 19.74 -15.69
CA LEU A 374 -14.67 20.37 -17.00
C LEU A 374 -15.85 19.79 -17.79
N LYS A 375 -16.64 20.62 -18.47
CA LYS A 375 -17.74 20.12 -19.33
C LYS A 375 -17.25 19.29 -20.51
N SER A 376 -16.06 19.61 -21.03
CA SER A 376 -15.40 18.83 -22.09
C SER A 376 -14.93 17.45 -21.62
N ALA A 377 -14.74 17.27 -20.31
CA ALA A 377 -14.28 16.04 -19.67
C ALA A 377 -15.07 15.81 -18.36
N PRO A 378 -16.37 15.47 -18.43
CA PRO A 378 -17.27 15.50 -17.27
C PRO A 378 -16.96 14.45 -16.19
N SER A 379 -16.07 13.49 -16.48
CA SER A 379 -15.53 12.52 -15.53
C SER A 379 -14.24 12.97 -14.85
N GLN A 380 -13.60 14.04 -15.32
CA GLN A 380 -12.32 14.53 -14.80
C GLN A 380 -12.57 15.56 -13.69
N LEU A 381 -12.35 15.14 -12.45
CA LEU A 381 -12.30 16.04 -11.30
C LEU A 381 -11.07 16.94 -11.43
N VAL A 382 -11.29 18.26 -11.39
CA VAL A 382 -10.19 19.24 -11.52
C VAL A 382 -9.97 20.07 -10.27
N TYR A 383 -10.96 20.18 -9.38
CA TYR A 383 -10.83 20.93 -8.14
C TYR A 383 -11.89 20.51 -7.11
N THR A 384 -11.55 20.58 -5.83
CA THR A 384 -12.47 20.37 -4.70
C THR A 384 -12.30 21.51 -3.71
N ALA A 385 -13.40 22.08 -3.25
CA ALA A 385 -13.39 23.17 -2.28
C ALA A 385 -14.68 23.22 -1.46
N LYS A 386 -14.75 24.22 -0.57
CA LYS A 386 -15.93 24.52 0.24
C LYS A 386 -16.56 25.82 -0.23
N LEU A 387 -17.89 25.84 -0.22
CA LEU A 387 -18.70 27.04 -0.44
C LEU A 387 -19.48 27.34 0.83
N SER A 388 -19.37 28.57 1.32
CA SER A 388 -20.01 29.00 2.57
C SER A 388 -21.35 29.70 2.31
N LEU A 389 -22.34 29.43 3.14
CA LEU A 389 -23.60 30.15 3.23
C LEU A 389 -23.79 30.72 4.65
N PRO A 390 -23.88 32.05 4.84
CA PRO A 390 -24.15 32.62 6.16
C PRO A 390 -25.46 32.10 6.74
N LYS A 391 -25.48 31.76 8.04
CA LYS A 391 -26.72 31.29 8.70
C LYS A 391 -27.85 32.32 8.61
N THR A 392 -27.49 33.61 8.63
CA THR A 392 -28.43 34.74 8.48
C THR A 392 -29.08 34.84 7.10
N ALA A 393 -28.59 34.10 6.10
CA ALA A 393 -29.22 34.04 4.78
C ALA A 393 -30.45 33.11 4.75
N LEU A 394 -30.62 32.27 5.79
CA LEU A 394 -31.73 31.32 5.91
C LEU A 394 -32.75 31.77 6.96
N LYS A 395 -33.96 31.22 6.86
CA LYS A 395 -34.97 31.34 7.91
C LYS A 395 -34.42 30.73 9.21
N ALA A 396 -34.52 31.47 10.31
CA ALA A 396 -34.19 30.93 11.62
C ALA A 396 -35.09 29.71 11.92
N GLU A 397 -34.50 28.62 12.41
CA GLU A 397 -35.28 27.54 12.99
C GLU A 397 -35.94 28.08 14.26
N GLU A 398 -37.26 27.95 14.34
CA GLU A 398 -37.97 28.15 15.61
C GLU A 398 -37.41 27.10 16.58
N GLU A 399 -36.60 27.55 17.55
CA GLU A 399 -36.20 26.70 18.66
C GLU A 399 -37.48 26.13 19.26
N LYS A 400 -37.72 24.83 19.06
CA LYS A 400 -38.76 24.12 19.80
C LYS A 400 -38.39 24.30 21.26
N ALA A 401 -39.13 25.17 21.96
CA ALA A 401 -39.00 25.36 23.39
C ALA A 401 -39.05 23.96 24.03
N SER A 402 -37.92 23.55 24.60
CA SER A 402 -37.84 22.33 25.38
C SER A 402 -38.90 22.41 26.47
N GLU A 403 -39.91 21.54 26.40
CA GLU A 403 -40.92 21.41 27.44
C GLU A 403 -40.18 21.24 28.78
N PRO A 404 -40.49 22.05 29.80
CA PRO A 404 -39.91 21.83 31.11
C PRO A 404 -40.37 20.47 31.60
N GLN A 405 -39.41 19.57 31.85
CA GLN A 405 -39.66 18.33 32.58
C GLN A 405 -40.25 18.72 33.94
N GLN A 406 -41.56 18.53 34.10
CA GLN A 406 -42.19 18.59 35.40
C GLN A 406 -41.77 17.34 36.17
N ASN A 407 -41.02 17.58 37.26
CA ASN A 407 -40.67 16.59 38.27
C ASN A 407 -41.91 16.01 38.97
#